data_AF-A0A952UKH5-F1
#
_entry.id   AF-A0A952UKH5-F1
#
_cell.length_a   1.000
_cell.length_b   1.000
_cell.length_c   1.000
_cell.angle_alpha   90.00
_cell.angle_beta   90.00
_cell.angle_gamma   90.00
#
_symmetry.space_group_name_H-M   'P 1'
#
loop_
_entity.id
_entity.type
_entity.pdbx_description
1 polymer ?
#
loop_
_entity_poly.entity_id
_entity_poly.type
_entity_poly.pdbx_seq_one_letter_code
_entity_poly.pdbx_strand_id
1 'polypeptide(L)' 'MQRLIWTSDKPKQAGWYWWRGLGEDMDPLILFVDEVGYFQWPDGASQEVGLTKGEWAGPIAPPSES' A
#
# COMPACT_ATOMS: atom_id res chain seq x y z
N MET A 1 -10.94 16.16 5.47
CA MET A 1 -9.89 15.67 4.54
C MET A 1 -8.87 14.92 5.37
N GLN A 2 -8.82 13.58 5.25
CA GLN A 2 -7.73 12.83 5.90
C GLN A 2 -6.44 13.15 5.15
N ARG A 3 -5.48 13.76 5.86
CA ARG A 3 -4.14 14.00 5.32
C ARG A 3 -3.38 12.69 5.43
N LEU A 4 -3.19 12.03 4.31
CA LEU A 4 -2.34 10.85 4.22
C LEU A 4 -0.88 11.29 4.34
N ILE A 5 -0.16 10.71 5.29
CA ILE A 5 1.27 10.93 5.46
C ILE A 5 1.98 9.75 4.81
N TRP A 6 2.74 10.05 3.77
CA TRP A 6 3.62 9.09 3.12
C TRP A 6 4.85 8.84 4.00
N THR A 7 5.18 7.57 4.20
CA THR A 7 6.36 7.15 4.95
C THR A 7 7.03 5.95 4.27
N SER A 8 8.34 5.82 4.43
CA SER A 8 9.06 4.60 4.06
C SER A 8 8.88 3.46 5.09
N ASP A 9 8.27 3.75 6.24
CA ASP A 9 7.88 2.72 7.21
C ASP A 9 6.93 1.71 6.58
N LYS A 10 7.20 0.44 6.87
CA LYS A 10 6.42 -0.67 6.34
C LYS A 10 5.10 -0.82 7.11
N PRO A 11 3.97 -1.04 6.42
CA PRO A 11 2.74 -1.51 7.04
C PRO A 11 3.01 -2.68 8.00
N LYS A 12 2.52 -2.56 9.24
CA LYS A 12 2.65 -3.59 10.29
C LYS A 12 1.31 -4.26 10.63
N GLN A 13 0.23 -3.82 9.99
CA GLN A 13 -1.13 -4.27 10.25
C GLN A 13 -1.82 -4.52 8.92
N ALA A 14 -2.67 -5.54 8.87
CA ALA A 14 -3.50 -5.81 7.69
C ALA A 14 -4.43 -4.63 7.41
N GLY A 15 -4.72 -4.39 6.12
CA GLY A 15 -5.62 -3.34 5.69
C GLY A 15 -5.26 -2.76 4.34
N TRP A 16 -6.04 -1.78 3.92
CA TRP A 16 -5.80 -1.04 2.69
C TRP A 16 -4.80 0.08 2.93
N TYR A 17 -3.84 0.22 2.02
CA TYR A 17 -2.84 1.28 2.04
C TYR A 17 -2.68 1.85 0.64
N TRP A 18 -2.37 3.14 0.58
CA TRP A 18 -1.76 3.71 -0.61
C TRP A 18 -0.28 3.34 -0.64
N TRP A 19 0.19 2.97 -1.82
CA TRP A 19 1.58 2.76 -2.13
C TRP A 19 1.99 3.66 -3.29
N ARG A 20 3.18 4.25 -3.23
CA ARG A 20 3.79 4.93 -4.36
C ARG A 20 5.24 4.51 -4.49
N GLY A 21 5.68 4.30 -5.72
CA GLY A 21 7.10 4.06 -5.98
C GLY A 21 7.93 5.33 -5.82
N LEU A 22 9.25 5.14 -5.80
CA LEU A 22 10.22 6.25 -5.74
C LEU A 22 10.51 6.88 -7.11
N GLY A 23 9.91 6.36 -8.18
CA GLY A 23 10.04 6.93 -9.53
C GLY A 23 9.01 8.04 -9.76
N GLU A 24 9.39 9.09 -10.48
CA GLU A 24 8.54 10.26 -10.76
C GLU A 24 7.28 9.94 -11.57
N ASP A 25 7.26 8.84 -12.34
CA ASP A 25 6.17 8.49 -13.27
C ASP A 25 5.27 7.32 -12.81
N MET A 26 5.26 6.98 -11.51
CA MET A 26 4.35 5.95 -11.00
C MET A 26 3.19 6.54 -10.23
N ASP A 27 1.99 6.39 -10.78
CA ASP A 27 0.75 6.70 -10.09
C ASP A 27 0.64 5.88 -8.79
N PRO A 28 0.19 6.49 -7.69
CA PRO A 28 -0.14 5.78 -6.47
C PRO A 28 -1.13 4.64 -6.72
N LEU A 29 -0.89 3.51 -6.06
CA LEU A 29 -1.74 2.32 -6.10
C LEU A 29 -2.39 2.09 -4.73
N ILE A 30 -3.63 1.59 -4.73
CA ILE A 30 -4.26 1.08 -3.51
C ILE A 30 -3.99 -0.41 -3.44
N LEU A 31 -3.33 -0.85 -2.37
CA LEU A 31 -2.94 -2.25 -2.15
C LEU A 31 -3.49 -2.74 -0.81
N PHE A 32 -3.98 -3.98 -0.80
CA PHE A 32 -4.37 -4.65 0.43
C PHE A 32 -3.19 -5.43 1.00
N VAL A 33 -2.79 -5.10 2.22
CA VAL A 33 -1.80 -5.86 2.99
C VAL A 33 -2.55 -6.85 3.88
N ASP A 34 -2.18 -8.12 3.83
CA ASP A 34 -2.76 -9.17 4.65
C ASP A 34 -2.12 -9.23 6.06
N GLU A 35 -2.60 -10.17 6.89
CA GLU A 35 -2.13 -10.36 8.27
C GLU A 35 -0.69 -10.88 8.36
N VAL A 36 -0.16 -11.47 7.29
CA VAL A 36 1.21 -12.00 7.22
C VAL A 36 2.19 -11.00 6.60
N GLY A 37 1.73 -9.81 6.21
CA GLY A 37 2.57 -8.74 5.66
C GLY A 37 2.87 -8.90 4.17
N TYR A 38 1.97 -9.54 3.43
CA TYR A 38 2.02 -9.66 1.97
C TYR A 38 0.91 -8.85 1.32
N PHE A 39 1.12 -8.48 0.06
CA PHE A 39 0.11 -7.84 -0.78
C PHE A 39 0.23 -8.37 -2.22
N GLN A 40 -0.80 -8.14 -3.03
CA GLN A 40 -0.78 -8.46 -4.45
C GLN A 40 -0.77 -7.20 -5.30
N TRP A 41 0.07 -7.21 -6.34
CA TRP A 41 0.08 -6.22 -7.39
C TRP A 41 -1.14 -6.38 -8.31
N PRO A 42 -1.51 -5.33 -9.08
CA PRO A 42 -2.58 -5.43 -10.07
C PRO A 42 -2.35 -6.49 -11.16
N ASP A 43 -1.10 -6.90 -11.39
CA ASP A 43 -0.74 -7.99 -12.32
C ASP A 43 -0.93 -9.40 -11.72
N GLY A 44 -1.31 -9.49 -10.44
CA GLY A 44 -1.52 -10.73 -9.70
C GLY A 44 -0.29 -11.25 -8.96
N ALA A 45 0.89 -10.65 -9.12
CA ALA A 45 2.10 -11.06 -8.41
C ALA A 45 2.00 -10.71 -6.92
N SER A 46 2.34 -11.66 -6.05
CA SER A 46 2.40 -11.43 -4.60
C SER A 46 3.80 -10.97 -4.19
N GLN A 47 3.87 -10.02 -3.26
CA GLN A 47 5.13 -9.54 -2.71
C GLN A 47 5.04 -9.26 -1.21
N GLU A 48 6.13 -9.53 -0.50
CA GLU A 48 6.26 -9.17 0.92
C GLU A 48 6.46 -7.65 1.06
N VAL A 49 5.72 -7.04 1.98
CA VAL A 49 5.82 -5.59 2.28
C VAL A 49 7.26 -5.20 2.63
N GLY A 50 7.99 -6.05 3.36
CA GLY A 50 9.38 -5.82 3.76
C GLY A 50 10.35 -5.65 2.57
N LEU A 51 10.04 -6.25 1.42
CA LEU A 51 10.89 -6.23 0.23
C LEU A 51 10.56 -5.09 -0.76
N THR A 52 9.48 -4.34 -0.49
CA THR A 52 9.07 -3.25 -1.37
C THR A 52 10.00 -2.04 -1.27
N LYS A 53 10.20 -1.36 -2.40
CA LYS A 53 10.87 -0.06 -2.45
C LYS A 53 9.82 0.98 -2.82
N GLY A 54 9.51 1.88 -1.90
CA GLY A 54 8.42 2.85 -2.06
C GLY A 54 7.94 3.35 -0.71
N GLU A 55 6.99 4.26 -0.78
CA GLU A 55 6.34 4.84 0.39
C GLU A 55 4.90 4.34 0.51
N TRP A 56 4.46 4.25 1.76
CA TRP A 56 3.14 3.81 2.14
C TRP A 56 2.40 4.93 2.86
N ALA A 57 1.08 4.98 2.71
CA ALA A 57 0.22 5.84 3.49
C ALA A 57 -1.09 5.11 3.87
N GLY A 58 -1.45 5.15 5.15
CA GLY A 58 -2.62 4.43 5.66
C GLY A 58 -2.43 3.99 7.12
N PRO A 59 -3.28 3.07 7.62
CA PRO A 59 -4.35 2.38 6.88
C PRO A 59 -5.49 3.30 6.44
N ILE A 60 -6.10 3.01 5.29
CA ILE A 60 -7.28 3.73 4.78
C ILE A 60 -8.54 2.88 4.96
N ALA A 61 -9.70 3.56 4.98
CA ALA A 61 -10.98 2.87 4.98
C ALA A 61 -11.07 1.97 3.74
N PRO A 62 -11.66 0.76 3.87
CA PRO A 62 -11.88 -0.10 2.71
C PRO A 62 -12.68 0.64 1.65
N PRO A 63 -12.39 0.42 0.35
CA PRO A 63 -13.21 0.98 -0.72
C PRO A 63 -14.65 0.53 -0.48
N SER A 64 -15.55 1.50 -0.43
CA SER A 64 -16.98 1.22 -0.32
C SER A 64 -17.48 0.90 -1.72
N GLU A 65 -17.94 -0.32 -1.96
CA GLU A 65 -18.74 -0.63 -3.14
C GLU A 65 -20.14 -0.02 -2.95
N SER A 66 -20.63 0.71 -3.96
CA SER A 66 -22.01 1.20 -4.04
C SER A 66 -22.68 0.62 -5.28
#